data_AF-T1GBI8-F1
#
_entry.id   AF-T1GBI8-F1
#
_cell.length_a   1.000
_cell.length_b   1.000
_cell.length_c   1.000
_cell.angle_alpha   90.00
_cell.angle_beta   90.00
_cell.angle_gamma   90.00
#
_symmetry.space_group_name_H-M   'P 1'
#
loop_
_entity.id
_entity.type
_entity.pdbx_description
1 polymer ?
#
loop_
_entity_poly.entity_id
_entity_poly.type
_entity_poly.pdbx_seq_one_letter_code
_entity_poly.pdbx_strand_id
1 'polypeptide(L)'
;MTRFLRSTTARYPNLTALYSIGKSVQGRDLWVMVVSASPYEHMIGKPDVKYVGNIHGNEPVGRELLLHLIQYLVTSYTTDPYIKWLLDNTRIHILPAMNPDGYSVSKEGSCEGGQGRYNARGFDLNRNFPDYFKQNNKRGQPETDAVKDWISKIQFVLSGSLHGGALVASYPYDNTPNSMFQTYGSAPSLTPDDDVFRHLSLTYANNHAKMSRGVACKSQTPAFENGITNGAAWYP
;
A
#
# COMPACT_ATOMS: atom_id res chain seq x y z
N MET A 1 -1.91 7.36 -16.00
CA MET A 1 -2.78 6.91 -14.90
C MET A 1 -4.25 7.31 -15.06
N THR A 2 -4.65 8.57 -14.89
CA THR A 2 -6.09 8.97 -14.92
C THR A 2 -6.84 8.53 -16.18
N ARG A 3 -6.22 8.69 -17.35
CA ARG A 3 -6.78 8.21 -18.63
C ARG A 3 -7.07 6.70 -18.61
N PHE A 4 -6.09 5.92 -18.16
CA PHE A 4 -6.21 4.46 -18.04
C PHE A 4 -7.37 4.08 -17.11
N LEU A 5 -7.43 4.65 -15.90
CA LEU A 5 -8.49 4.33 -14.95
C LEU A 5 -9.88 4.64 -15.52
N ARG A 6 -10.06 5.83 -16.10
CA ARG A 6 -11.33 6.22 -16.73
C ARG A 6 -11.70 5.31 -17.92
N SER A 7 -10.73 4.96 -18.77
CA SER A 7 -10.99 4.06 -19.90
C SER A 7 -11.35 2.65 -19.45
N THR A 8 -10.72 2.16 -18.37
CA THR A 8 -11.03 0.84 -17.82
C THR A 8 -12.45 0.82 -17.26
N THR A 9 -12.88 1.87 -16.54
CA THR A 9 -14.27 1.97 -16.05
C THR A 9 -15.28 2.05 -17.18
N ALA A 10 -14.99 2.81 -18.24
CA ALA A 10 -15.88 2.89 -19.40
C ALA A 10 -16.01 1.54 -20.13
N ARG A 11 -14.95 0.72 -20.14
CA ARG A 11 -14.94 -0.59 -20.82
C ARG A 11 -15.51 -1.72 -19.97
N TYR A 12 -15.35 -1.67 -18.66
CA TYR A 12 -15.78 -2.70 -17.71
C TYR A 12 -16.69 -2.12 -16.60
N PRO A 13 -17.81 -1.46 -16.94
CA PRO A 13 -18.64 -0.74 -15.97
C PRO A 13 -19.32 -1.65 -14.94
N ASN A 14 -19.51 -2.93 -15.27
CA ASN A 14 -20.11 -3.92 -14.38
C ASN A 14 -19.10 -4.51 -13.37
N LEU A 15 -17.80 -4.33 -13.61
CA LEU A 15 -16.74 -4.87 -12.75
C LEU A 15 -15.98 -3.79 -12.00
N THR A 16 -16.19 -2.51 -12.33
CA THR A 16 -15.38 -1.43 -11.82
C THR A 16 -16.18 -0.20 -11.43
N ALA A 17 -15.70 0.48 -10.40
CA ALA A 17 -16.17 1.81 -10.01
C ALA A 17 -14.95 2.68 -9.69
N LEU A 18 -14.90 3.88 -10.28
CA LEU A 18 -13.79 4.82 -10.09
C LEU A 18 -14.30 6.02 -9.30
N TYR A 19 -13.63 6.33 -8.19
CA TYR A 19 -13.90 7.51 -7.39
C TYR A 19 -12.60 8.13 -6.88
N SER A 20 -12.69 9.37 -6.38
CA SER A 20 -11.57 10.10 -5.77
C SER A 20 -11.82 10.21 -4.27
N ILE A 21 -10.85 9.85 -3.44
CA ILE A 21 -10.95 9.99 -1.97
C ILE A 21 -10.56 11.38 -1.48
N GLY A 22 -10.08 12.25 -2.37
CA GLY A 22 -9.58 13.56 -2.05
C GLY A 22 -8.63 14.07 -3.11
N LYS A 23 -7.93 15.15 -2.80
CA LYS A 23 -6.94 15.75 -3.70
C LYS A 23 -5.61 15.92 -2.98
N SER A 24 -4.51 15.78 -3.72
CA SER A 24 -3.18 16.13 -3.24
C SER A 24 -3.05 17.63 -2.98
N VAL A 25 -1.92 18.06 -2.41
CA VAL A 25 -1.61 19.48 -2.21
C VAL A 25 -1.75 20.30 -3.50
N GLN A 26 -1.33 19.74 -4.65
CA GLN A 26 -1.44 20.40 -5.96
C GLN A 26 -2.76 20.13 -6.69
N GLY A 27 -3.77 19.61 -6.00
CA GLY A 27 -5.12 19.42 -6.57
C GLY A 27 -5.30 18.18 -7.43
N ARG A 28 -4.35 17.24 -7.44
CA ARG A 28 -4.46 15.99 -8.19
C ARG A 28 -5.37 15.01 -7.45
N ASP A 29 -6.30 14.40 -8.16
CA ASP A 29 -7.20 13.39 -7.58
C ASP A 29 -6.45 12.16 -7.05
N LEU A 30 -6.84 11.73 -5.85
CA LEU A 30 -6.43 10.46 -5.25
C LEU A 30 -7.41 9.38 -5.69
N TRP A 31 -7.17 8.86 -6.89
CA TRP A 31 -8.05 7.89 -7.53
C TRP A 31 -8.02 6.52 -6.86
N VAL A 32 -9.20 6.00 -6.55
CA VAL A 32 -9.41 4.61 -6.13
C VAL A 32 -10.26 3.90 -7.17
N MET A 33 -9.77 2.77 -7.65
CA MET A 33 -10.50 1.83 -8.51
C MET A 33 -11.03 0.68 -7.65
N VAL A 34 -12.34 0.51 -7.59
CA VAL A 34 -12.96 -0.74 -7.12
C VAL A 34 -12.93 -1.73 -8.28
N VAL A 35 -12.55 -2.97 -8.00
CA VAL A 35 -12.67 -4.11 -8.92
C VAL A 35 -13.41 -5.24 -8.22
N SER A 36 -14.61 -5.56 -8.69
CA SER A 36 -15.50 -6.56 -8.09
C SER A 36 -16.71 -6.84 -8.99
N ALA A 37 -17.35 -8.00 -8.86
CA ALA A 37 -18.65 -8.27 -9.51
C ALA A 37 -19.81 -7.40 -8.98
N SER A 38 -19.60 -6.71 -7.84
CA SER A 38 -20.55 -5.77 -7.23
C SER A 38 -19.82 -4.46 -6.86
N PRO A 39 -19.40 -3.64 -7.83
CA PRO A 39 -18.42 -2.58 -7.58
C PRO A 39 -19.01 -1.36 -6.85
N TYR A 40 -20.28 -1.05 -7.05
CA TYR A 40 -20.92 0.18 -6.55
C TYR A 40 -21.32 0.11 -5.07
N GLU A 41 -21.65 -1.07 -4.56
CA GLU A 41 -22.20 -1.24 -3.20
C GLU A 41 -21.50 -2.38 -2.45
N HIS A 42 -21.41 -2.23 -1.13
CA HIS A 42 -20.92 -3.28 -0.25
C HIS A 42 -22.01 -4.36 -0.09
N MET A 43 -21.61 -5.63 -0.15
CA MET A 43 -22.50 -6.78 0.04
C MET A 43 -22.15 -7.48 1.35
N ILE A 44 -23.17 -7.77 2.17
CA ILE A 44 -22.96 -8.49 3.43
C ILE A 44 -22.25 -9.83 3.17
N GLY A 45 -21.20 -10.11 3.94
CA GLY A 45 -20.37 -11.31 3.79
C GLY A 45 -19.27 -11.20 2.72
N LYS A 46 -19.22 -10.10 1.96
CA LYS A 46 -18.19 -9.84 0.97
C LYS A 46 -17.13 -8.88 1.54
N PRO A 47 -15.90 -9.34 1.86
CA PRO A 47 -14.89 -8.48 2.46
C PRO A 47 -14.42 -7.37 1.51
N ASP A 48 -14.27 -6.16 2.04
CA ASP A 48 -13.55 -5.08 1.38
C ASP A 48 -12.05 -5.22 1.68
N VAL A 49 -11.23 -5.29 0.63
CA VAL A 49 -9.76 -5.38 0.71
C VAL A 49 -9.17 -4.20 -0.01
N LYS A 50 -8.05 -3.64 0.48
CA LYS A 50 -7.38 -2.53 -0.20
C LYS A 50 -5.90 -2.74 -0.49
N TYR A 51 -5.47 -2.18 -1.62
CA TYR A 51 -4.07 -1.93 -1.91
C TYR A 51 -3.80 -0.44 -2.10
N VAL A 52 -2.72 0.04 -1.50
CA VAL A 52 -2.23 1.41 -1.65
C VAL A 52 -0.82 1.37 -2.21
N GLY A 53 -0.56 2.14 -3.25
CA GLY A 53 0.77 2.29 -3.84
C GLY A 53 1.28 3.71 -3.77
N ASN A 54 2.61 3.85 -3.84
CA ASN A 54 3.27 5.11 -4.15
C ASN A 54 2.89 6.25 -3.18
N ILE A 55 2.84 5.92 -1.89
CA ILE A 55 2.80 6.89 -0.78
C ILE A 55 4.10 7.72 -0.74
N HIS A 56 5.22 7.11 -1.11
CA HIS A 56 6.42 7.84 -1.51
C HIS A 56 6.45 7.93 -3.03
N GLY A 57 6.47 9.15 -3.56
CA GLY A 57 6.30 9.40 -4.99
C GLY A 57 7.42 8.82 -5.86
N ASN A 58 8.64 8.70 -5.32
CA ASN A 58 9.81 8.10 -6.00
C ASN A 58 9.91 6.58 -5.83
N GLU A 59 8.89 5.92 -5.29
CA GLU A 59 8.78 4.46 -5.21
C GLU A 59 7.71 3.96 -6.22
N PRO A 60 7.98 3.97 -7.54
CA PRO A 60 6.95 3.85 -8.57
C PRO A 60 6.49 2.40 -8.85
N VAL A 61 7.25 1.40 -8.43
CA VAL A 61 6.96 -0.02 -8.77
C VAL A 61 5.58 -0.43 -8.29
N GLY A 62 5.21 -0.11 -7.04
CA GLY A 62 3.90 -0.41 -6.50
C GLY A 62 2.75 0.24 -7.29
N ARG A 63 2.95 1.47 -7.77
CA ARG A 63 1.96 2.17 -8.60
C ARG A 63 1.69 1.42 -9.89
N GLU A 64 2.74 1.05 -10.62
CA GLU A 64 2.58 0.39 -11.92
C GLU A 64 2.03 -1.04 -11.74
N LEU A 65 2.51 -1.78 -10.72
CA LEU A 65 1.97 -3.10 -10.38
C LEU A 65 0.46 -3.06 -10.11
N LEU A 66 -0.03 -2.04 -9.41
CA LEU A 66 -1.46 -1.89 -9.14
C LEU A 66 -2.28 -1.55 -10.40
N LEU A 67 -1.72 -0.79 -11.34
CA LEU A 67 -2.37 -0.56 -12.63
C LEU A 67 -2.44 -1.85 -13.47
N HIS A 68 -1.37 -2.63 -13.47
CA HIS A 68 -1.35 -3.95 -14.11
C HIS A 68 -2.30 -4.94 -13.44
N LEU A 69 -2.41 -4.92 -12.11
CA LEU A 69 -3.36 -5.74 -11.36
C LEU A 69 -4.80 -5.40 -11.74
N ILE A 70 -5.15 -4.11 -11.81
CA ILE A 70 -6.48 -3.68 -12.29
C ILE A 70 -6.77 -4.27 -13.67
N GLN A 71 -5.83 -4.11 -14.62
CA GLN A 71 -5.99 -4.63 -15.98
C GLN A 71 -6.18 -6.15 -15.98
N TYR A 72 -5.33 -6.87 -15.25
CA TYR A 72 -5.36 -8.33 -15.16
C TYR A 72 -6.70 -8.83 -14.59
N LEU A 73 -7.17 -8.25 -13.48
CA LEU A 73 -8.43 -8.65 -12.85
C LEU A 73 -9.62 -8.49 -13.80
N VAL A 74 -9.73 -7.35 -14.49
CA VAL A 74 -10.88 -7.10 -15.38
C VAL A 74 -10.84 -7.94 -16.65
N THR A 75 -9.66 -8.22 -17.22
CA THR A 75 -9.56 -9.04 -18.43
C THR A 75 -9.69 -10.53 -18.16
N SER A 76 -9.28 -10.98 -16.97
CA SER A 76 -9.27 -12.40 -16.62
C SER A 76 -10.60 -12.87 -16.02
N TYR A 77 -11.51 -11.96 -15.64
CA TYR A 77 -12.76 -12.32 -14.97
C TYR A 77 -13.62 -13.35 -15.71
N THR A 78 -13.63 -13.34 -17.05
CA THR A 78 -14.42 -14.30 -17.85
C THR A 78 -13.65 -15.55 -18.26
N THR A 79 -12.33 -15.57 -18.08
CA THR A 79 -11.45 -16.64 -18.62
C THR A 79 -10.78 -17.45 -17.53
N ASP A 80 -10.53 -16.87 -16.35
CA ASP A 80 -9.89 -17.52 -15.22
C ASP A 80 -10.93 -17.77 -14.10
N PRO A 81 -11.27 -19.04 -13.81
CA PRO A 81 -12.24 -19.40 -12.77
C PRO A 81 -11.86 -18.89 -11.39
N TYR A 82 -10.56 -18.81 -11.07
CA TYR A 82 -10.10 -18.30 -9.78
C TYR A 82 -10.31 -16.79 -9.67
N ILE A 83 -9.99 -16.04 -10.72
CA ILE A 83 -10.24 -14.59 -10.75
C ILE A 83 -11.73 -14.28 -10.72
N LYS A 84 -12.55 -15.08 -11.44
CA LYS A 84 -14.01 -14.99 -11.33
C LYS A 84 -14.46 -15.15 -9.88
N TRP A 85 -14.07 -16.26 -9.24
CA TRP A 85 -14.41 -16.53 -7.85
C TRP A 85 -13.93 -15.41 -6.92
N LEU A 86 -12.71 -14.92 -7.11
CA LEU A 86 -12.14 -13.83 -6.31
C LEU A 86 -12.98 -12.56 -6.39
N LEU A 87 -13.37 -12.11 -7.60
CA LEU A 87 -14.15 -10.89 -7.79
C LEU A 87 -15.63 -11.04 -7.44
N ASP A 88 -16.17 -12.26 -7.53
CA ASP A 88 -17.51 -12.60 -7.04
C ASP A 88 -17.57 -12.49 -5.50
N ASN A 89 -16.50 -12.89 -4.81
CA ASN A 89 -16.46 -13.00 -3.35
C ASN A 89 -15.66 -11.91 -2.63
N THR A 90 -14.98 -11.00 -3.34
CA THR A 90 -14.19 -9.91 -2.73
C THR A 90 -14.48 -8.58 -3.41
N ARG A 91 -14.48 -7.49 -2.63
CA ARG A 91 -14.52 -6.13 -3.14
C ARG A 91 -13.15 -5.48 -2.97
N ILE A 92 -12.41 -5.37 -4.07
CA ILE A 92 -11.00 -4.94 -4.03
C ILE A 92 -10.93 -3.45 -4.39
N HIS A 93 -10.37 -2.64 -3.49
CA HIS A 93 -10.14 -1.21 -3.68
C HIS A 93 -8.66 -0.94 -3.92
N ILE A 94 -8.32 -0.28 -5.03
CA ILE A 94 -6.94 -0.06 -5.44
C ILE A 94 -6.68 1.44 -5.56
N LEU A 95 -5.80 1.98 -4.72
CA LEU A 95 -5.27 3.34 -4.77
C LEU A 95 -3.86 3.31 -5.36
N PRO A 96 -3.66 3.51 -6.68
CA PRO A 96 -2.35 3.29 -7.30
C PRO A 96 -1.30 4.31 -6.87
N ALA A 97 -1.71 5.56 -6.57
CA ALA A 97 -0.81 6.62 -6.17
C ALA A 97 -1.43 7.50 -5.08
N MET A 98 -0.96 7.32 -3.84
CA MET A 98 -1.32 8.18 -2.72
C MET A 98 -0.58 9.53 -2.75
N ASN A 99 0.64 9.58 -3.31
CA ASN A 99 1.43 10.80 -3.46
C ASN A 99 1.71 11.13 -4.94
N PRO A 100 0.67 11.54 -5.71
CA PRO A 100 0.84 11.86 -7.13
C PRO A 100 1.71 13.11 -7.36
N ASP A 101 1.80 14.02 -6.38
CA ASP A 101 2.64 15.22 -6.46
C ASP A 101 4.12 14.86 -6.36
N GLY A 102 4.48 14.05 -5.35
CA GLY A 102 5.83 13.51 -5.21
C GLY A 102 6.25 12.73 -6.45
N TYR A 103 5.37 11.89 -7.00
CA TYR A 103 5.65 11.14 -8.23
C TYR A 103 5.95 12.08 -9.41
N SER A 104 5.22 13.19 -9.54
CA SER A 104 5.38 14.12 -10.66
C SER A 104 6.74 14.83 -10.71
N VAL A 105 7.45 14.88 -9.57
CA VAL A 105 8.79 15.47 -9.45
C VAL A 105 9.89 14.41 -9.28
N SER A 106 9.53 13.13 -9.27
CA SER A 106 10.48 12.02 -9.25
C SER A 106 11.21 11.90 -10.59
N LYS A 107 12.45 11.40 -10.56
CA LYS A 107 13.26 11.16 -11.76
C LYS A 107 13.41 9.67 -12.03
N GLU A 108 12.98 9.23 -13.21
CA GLU A 108 13.18 7.85 -13.67
C GLU A 108 14.68 7.46 -13.69
N GLY A 109 14.97 6.22 -13.33
CA GLY A 109 16.34 5.69 -13.23
C GLY A 109 17.08 6.06 -11.94
N SER A 110 16.49 6.87 -11.06
CA SER A 110 17.04 7.13 -9.73
C SER A 110 16.63 6.02 -8.75
N CYS A 111 17.59 5.23 -8.30
CA CYS A 111 17.38 4.09 -7.38
C CYS A 111 17.71 4.42 -5.91
N GLU A 112 18.15 5.64 -5.63
CA GLU A 112 18.47 6.11 -4.28
C GLU A 112 17.38 7.05 -3.78
N GLY A 113 17.29 7.22 -2.45
CA GLY A 113 16.37 8.18 -1.85
C GLY A 113 16.58 9.61 -2.39
N GLY A 114 15.58 10.47 -2.24
CA GLY A 114 15.71 11.88 -2.65
C GLY A 114 14.41 12.49 -3.17
N GLN A 115 14.54 13.23 -4.27
CA GLN A 115 13.46 14.03 -4.85
C GLN A 115 12.25 13.16 -5.19
N GLY A 116 11.07 13.62 -4.80
CA GLY A 116 9.80 12.95 -5.06
C GLY A 116 9.34 11.98 -3.98
N ARG A 117 10.14 11.71 -2.93
CA ARG A 117 9.68 10.91 -1.78
C ARG A 117 8.53 11.58 -1.02
N TYR A 118 8.76 12.81 -0.60
CA TYR A 118 7.82 13.59 0.21
C TYR A 118 6.63 14.11 -0.61
N ASN A 119 5.56 14.55 0.04
CA ASN A 119 4.47 15.26 -0.66
C ASN A 119 4.92 16.67 -1.08
N ALA A 120 4.04 17.43 -1.74
CA ALA A 120 4.41 18.76 -2.26
C ALA A 120 4.77 19.80 -1.17
N ARG A 121 4.48 19.52 0.11
CA ARG A 121 4.86 20.36 1.26
C ARG A 121 6.11 19.86 2.00
N GLY A 122 6.79 18.83 1.47
CA GLY A 122 7.99 18.27 2.08
C GLY A 122 7.73 17.35 3.28
N PHE A 123 6.50 16.85 3.47
CA PHE A 123 6.18 15.90 4.53
C PHE A 123 6.29 14.46 4.05
N ASP A 124 6.83 13.58 4.90
CA ASP A 124 6.75 12.14 4.72
C ASP A 124 5.35 11.66 5.14
N LEU A 125 4.55 11.24 4.16
CA LEU A 125 3.18 10.79 4.39
C LEU A 125 3.14 9.52 5.25
N ASN A 126 4.16 8.65 5.17
CA ASN A 126 4.29 7.45 6.01
C ASN A 126 4.84 7.76 7.42
N ARG A 127 4.98 9.04 7.76
CA ARG A 127 5.25 9.52 9.12
C ARG A 127 4.26 10.61 9.55
N ASN A 128 3.13 10.74 8.84
CA ASN A 128 2.12 11.77 9.07
C ASN A 128 0.82 11.24 9.70
N PHE A 129 0.64 9.92 9.75
CA PHE A 129 -0.50 9.31 10.45
C PHE A 129 -0.36 9.44 11.98
N PRO A 130 -1.49 9.46 12.73
CA PRO A 130 -1.46 9.27 14.17
C PRO A 130 -0.72 7.98 14.53
N ASP A 131 0.11 8.04 15.57
CA ASP A 131 0.89 6.91 16.04
C ASP A 131 0.35 6.43 17.38
N TYR A 132 0.30 5.10 17.56
CA TYR A 132 -0.28 4.46 18.75
C TYR A 132 0.60 4.63 19.99
N PHE A 133 1.92 4.67 19.83
CA PHE A 133 2.89 4.70 20.93
C PHE A 133 3.31 6.12 21.31
N LYS A 134 3.35 7.04 20.34
CA LYS A 134 3.84 8.42 20.53
C LYS A 134 2.90 9.40 19.86
N GLN A 135 2.62 10.51 20.53
CA GLN A 135 1.80 11.56 19.94
C GLN A 135 2.50 12.16 18.71
N ASN A 136 1.89 12.04 17.54
CA ASN A 136 2.39 12.64 16.31
C ASN A 136 1.82 14.06 16.14
N ASN A 137 2.62 15.08 16.49
CA ASN A 137 2.22 16.49 16.42
C ASN A 137 2.46 17.15 15.06
N LYS A 138 2.78 16.37 14.01
CA LYS A 138 2.97 16.91 12.67
C LYS A 138 1.65 17.41 12.09
N ARG A 139 1.73 18.49 11.30
CA ARG A 139 0.58 19.00 10.55
C ARG A 139 0.04 17.93 9.59
N GLY A 140 -1.26 17.65 9.68
CA GLY A 140 -1.96 16.75 8.74
C GLY A 140 -1.80 17.22 7.29
N GLN A 141 -1.55 16.27 6.40
CA GLN A 141 -1.46 16.49 4.96
C GLN A 141 -2.75 16.05 4.28
N PRO A 142 -3.17 16.74 3.20
CA PRO A 142 -4.43 16.43 2.54
C PRO A 142 -4.48 14.98 2.03
N GLU A 143 -3.34 14.41 1.62
CA GLU A 143 -3.25 13.00 1.23
C GLU A 143 -3.49 12.04 2.41
N THR A 144 -2.90 12.33 3.56
CA THR A 144 -3.06 11.54 4.78
C THR A 144 -4.49 11.63 5.33
N ASP A 145 -5.07 12.83 5.35
CA ASP A 145 -6.44 13.05 5.83
C ASP A 145 -7.48 12.39 4.91
N ALA A 146 -7.28 12.43 3.59
CA ALA A 146 -8.12 11.70 2.63
C ALA A 146 -8.10 10.18 2.88
N VAL A 147 -6.93 9.61 3.17
CA VAL A 147 -6.82 8.16 3.47
C VAL A 147 -7.43 7.81 4.83
N LYS A 148 -7.27 8.66 5.86
CA LYS A 148 -7.92 8.46 7.16
C LYS A 148 -9.44 8.45 7.03
N ASP A 149 -9.99 9.44 6.34
CA ASP A 149 -11.42 9.54 6.07
C ASP A 149 -11.92 8.32 5.27
N TRP A 150 -11.17 7.91 4.24
CA TRP A 150 -11.48 6.73 3.44
C TRP A 150 -11.50 5.43 4.26
N ILE A 151 -10.51 5.21 5.13
CA ILE A 151 -10.45 4.03 6.01
C ILE A 151 -11.58 4.04 7.03
N SER A 152 -12.05 5.20 7.48
CA SER A 152 -13.16 5.31 8.43
C SER A 152 -14.53 4.98 7.82
N LYS A 153 -14.67 5.13 6.50
CA LYS A 153 -15.94 4.97 5.77
C LYS A 153 -16.22 3.56 5.26
N ILE A 154 -15.20 2.71 5.16
CA ILE A 154 -15.30 1.37 4.60
C ILE A 154 -14.69 0.38 5.60
N GLN A 155 -15.38 -0.73 5.83
CA GLN A 155 -14.94 -1.79 6.73
C GLN A 155 -13.89 -2.69 6.05
N PHE A 156 -12.68 -2.15 5.87
CA PHE A 156 -11.58 -2.91 5.30
C PHE A 156 -11.12 -4.04 6.22
N VAL A 157 -11.08 -5.26 5.68
CA VAL A 157 -10.66 -6.47 6.40
C VAL A 157 -9.16 -6.73 6.23
N LEU A 158 -8.63 -6.50 5.02
CA LEU A 158 -7.21 -6.71 4.70
C LEU A 158 -6.66 -5.52 3.90
N SER A 159 -5.38 -5.23 4.10
CA SER A 159 -4.70 -4.12 3.44
C SER A 159 -3.26 -4.46 3.09
N GLY A 160 -2.76 -3.93 1.97
CA GLY A 160 -1.34 -3.91 1.64
C GLY A 160 -0.89 -2.55 1.13
N SER A 161 0.22 -2.01 1.66
CA SER A 161 0.87 -0.81 1.15
C SER A 161 2.16 -1.19 0.41
N LEU A 162 2.33 -0.74 -0.82
CA LEU A 162 3.46 -1.08 -1.67
C LEU A 162 4.50 0.03 -1.69
N HIS A 163 5.74 -0.36 -1.38
CA HIS A 163 6.91 0.50 -1.27
C HIS A 163 8.05 0.04 -2.19
N GLY A 164 9.07 0.87 -2.32
CA GLY A 164 10.32 0.57 -3.02
C GLY A 164 11.54 0.94 -2.18
N GLY A 165 12.67 0.30 -2.44
CA GLY A 165 13.94 0.55 -1.74
C GLY A 165 14.49 -0.67 -0.98
N ALA A 166 13.64 -1.67 -0.72
CA ALA A 166 14.02 -2.99 -0.21
C ALA A 166 13.15 -4.07 -0.86
N LEU A 167 13.53 -5.34 -0.67
CA LEU A 167 12.75 -6.50 -1.11
C LEU A 167 12.38 -7.37 0.09
N VAL A 168 11.29 -6.99 0.76
CA VAL A 168 10.77 -7.63 1.98
C VAL A 168 9.30 -7.32 2.15
N ALA A 169 8.54 -8.23 2.76
CA ALA A 169 7.21 -7.94 3.29
C ALA A 169 7.33 -7.58 4.78
N SER A 170 7.13 -6.30 5.09
CA SER A 170 7.17 -5.79 6.46
C SER A 170 5.78 -5.82 7.10
N TYR A 171 5.71 -6.21 8.37
CA TYR A 171 4.44 -6.30 9.12
C TYR A 171 4.51 -5.57 10.48
N PRO A 172 3.34 -5.18 11.04
CA PRO A 172 3.28 -4.39 12.27
C PRO A 172 3.86 -5.10 13.50
N TYR A 173 4.16 -4.35 14.57
CA TYR A 173 4.18 -2.89 14.61
C TYR A 173 5.46 -2.31 13.97
N ASP A 174 5.34 -1.10 13.42
CA ASP A 174 6.45 -0.36 12.80
C ASP A 174 7.21 0.52 13.81
N ASN A 175 6.73 0.66 15.04
CA ASN A 175 7.31 1.51 16.08
C ASN A 175 7.20 0.82 17.45
N THR A 176 7.90 1.33 18.47
CA THR A 176 7.95 0.76 19.82
C THR A 176 7.37 1.71 20.88
N PRO A 177 6.86 1.18 22.01
CA PRO A 177 6.52 1.99 23.18
C PRO A 177 7.72 2.83 23.64
N ASN A 178 7.48 4.11 23.98
CA ASN A 178 8.50 4.95 24.61
C ASN A 178 8.96 4.33 25.95
N SER A 179 10.19 3.84 26.00
CA SER A 179 10.87 3.51 27.25
C SER A 179 11.98 4.54 27.51
N MET A 180 11.99 5.08 28.73
CA MET A 180 13.02 6.03 29.21
C MET A 180 14.44 5.43 29.19
N PHE A 181 14.56 4.10 29.04
CA PHE A 181 15.81 3.34 29.05
C PHE A 181 15.94 2.37 27.87
N GLN A 182 15.20 2.54 26.78
CA GLN A 182 15.40 1.71 25.59
C GLN A 182 16.71 2.08 24.92
N THR A 183 17.71 1.21 25.08
CA THR A 183 18.80 1.07 24.13
C THR A 183 18.16 0.92 22.75
N TYR A 184 18.61 1.69 21.75
CA TYR A 184 18.18 1.65 20.34
C TYR A 184 18.55 0.30 19.67
N GLY A 185 18.12 -0.82 20.24
CA GLY A 185 18.27 -2.14 19.67
C GLY A 185 17.08 -2.44 18.77
N SER A 186 17.37 -2.97 17.58
CA SER A 186 16.46 -3.58 16.62
C SER A 186 15.69 -4.76 17.24
N ALA A 187 14.75 -4.49 18.12
CA ALA A 187 13.90 -5.48 18.77
C ALA A 187 12.49 -5.47 18.15
N PRO A 188 11.87 -6.64 17.94
CA PRO A 188 10.54 -6.70 17.37
C PRO A 188 9.48 -6.11 18.31
N SER A 189 8.52 -5.38 17.73
CA SER A 189 7.31 -4.93 18.41
C SER A 189 6.13 -5.75 17.93
N LEU A 190 5.76 -6.77 18.72
CA LEU A 190 4.77 -7.76 18.33
C LEU A 190 3.34 -7.23 18.51
N THR A 191 2.47 -7.60 17.56
CA THR A 191 1.02 -7.39 17.69
C THR A 191 0.37 -8.55 18.42
N PRO A 192 -0.86 -8.39 18.95
CA PRO A 192 -1.66 -9.51 19.44
C PRO A 192 -1.89 -10.62 18.39
N ASP A 193 -1.91 -10.26 17.10
CA ASP A 193 -2.15 -11.15 15.95
C ASP A 193 -0.86 -11.40 15.14
N ASP A 194 0.30 -11.50 15.81
CA ASP A 194 1.62 -11.67 15.17
C ASP A 194 1.67 -12.89 14.23
N ASP A 195 1.03 -13.99 14.64
CA ASP A 195 0.92 -15.22 13.84
C ASP A 195 0.19 -14.98 12.51
N VAL A 196 -0.92 -14.26 12.53
CA VAL A 196 -1.68 -13.87 11.34
C VAL A 196 -0.85 -12.96 10.44
N PHE A 197 -0.21 -11.92 11.00
CA PHE A 197 0.62 -11.00 10.21
C PHE A 197 1.83 -11.67 9.57
N ARG A 198 2.48 -12.60 10.29
CA ARG A 198 3.56 -13.41 9.74
C ARG A 198 3.05 -14.32 8.63
N HIS A 199 1.90 -14.98 8.81
CA HIS A 199 1.28 -15.80 7.77
C HIS A 199 0.96 -15.01 6.50
N LEU A 200 0.37 -13.81 6.65
CA LEU A 200 0.06 -12.93 5.52
C LEU A 200 1.33 -12.47 4.79
N SER A 201 2.37 -12.10 5.54
CA SER A 201 3.65 -11.66 4.97
C SER A 201 4.36 -12.80 4.23
N LEU A 202 4.37 -14.00 4.80
CA LEU A 202 4.94 -15.20 4.18
C LEU A 202 4.15 -15.59 2.93
N THR A 203 2.83 -15.47 2.94
CA THR A 203 2.00 -15.73 1.75
C THR A 203 2.45 -14.86 0.57
N TYR A 204 2.74 -13.58 0.79
CA TYR A 204 3.26 -12.71 -0.26
C TYR A 204 4.72 -13.06 -0.64
N ALA A 205 5.61 -13.17 0.36
CA ALA A 205 7.04 -13.37 0.12
C ALA A 205 7.36 -14.71 -0.56
N ASN A 206 6.67 -15.79 -0.17
CA ASN A 206 6.85 -17.14 -0.75
C ASN A 206 6.41 -17.22 -2.20
N ASN A 207 5.43 -16.41 -2.62
CA ASN A 207 4.99 -16.32 -4.00
C ASN A 207 5.84 -15.37 -4.86
N HIS A 208 6.84 -14.69 -4.26
CA HIS A 208 7.76 -13.82 -4.98
C HIS A 208 9.15 -14.46 -5.11
N ALA A 209 9.52 -14.85 -6.33
CA ALA A 209 10.66 -15.72 -6.65
C ALA A 209 12.02 -15.35 -6.02
N LYS A 210 12.25 -14.07 -5.72
CA LYS A 210 13.48 -13.56 -5.07
C LYS A 210 13.29 -13.12 -3.62
N MET A 211 12.08 -12.76 -3.19
CA MET A 211 11.85 -12.15 -1.88
C MET A 211 12.04 -13.19 -0.78
N SER A 212 11.44 -14.37 -0.95
CA SER A 212 11.57 -15.52 -0.04
C SER A 212 13.02 -15.98 0.21
N ARG A 213 13.95 -15.67 -0.70
CA ARG A 213 15.37 -16.01 -0.54
C ARG A 213 16.09 -15.14 0.48
N GLY A 214 15.49 -14.02 0.89
CA GLY A 214 16.05 -13.11 1.88
C GLY A 214 17.36 -12.42 1.47
N VAL A 215 17.69 -12.42 0.18
CA VAL A 215 18.92 -11.83 -0.33
C VAL A 215 18.81 -10.30 -0.33
N ALA A 216 19.75 -9.64 0.32
CA ALA A 216 19.84 -8.19 0.39
C ALA A 216 19.96 -7.55 -1.02
N CYS A 217 19.34 -6.38 -1.22
CA CYS A 217 19.34 -5.70 -2.52
C CYS A 217 20.72 -5.13 -2.89
N LYS A 218 21.52 -4.74 -1.89
CA LYS A 218 22.88 -4.23 -2.04
C LYS A 218 23.78 -4.80 -0.94
N SER A 219 25.08 -4.87 -1.20
CA SER A 219 26.08 -5.11 -0.15
C SER A 219 25.88 -4.08 0.98
N GLN A 220 25.90 -4.52 2.24
CA GLN A 220 25.65 -3.70 3.45
C GLN A 220 24.19 -3.28 3.71
N THR A 221 23.21 -3.77 2.93
CA THR A 221 21.78 -3.66 3.31
C THR A 221 21.33 -4.91 4.08
N PRO A 222 20.34 -4.81 4.98
CA PRO A 222 19.86 -5.96 5.73
C PRO A 222 19.33 -7.06 4.81
N ALA A 223 19.69 -8.29 5.14
CA ALA A 223 19.04 -9.49 4.62
C ALA A 223 17.82 -9.80 5.50
N PHE A 224 16.75 -10.29 4.89
CA PHE A 224 15.49 -10.58 5.59
C PHE A 224 15.18 -12.05 5.47
N GLU A 225 15.36 -12.81 6.54
CA GLU A 225 15.08 -14.25 6.54
C GLU A 225 13.65 -14.52 6.05
N ASN A 226 13.50 -15.46 5.11
CA ASN A 226 12.23 -15.79 4.44
C ASN A 226 11.53 -14.61 3.73
N GLY A 227 12.22 -13.48 3.54
CA GLY A 227 11.68 -12.31 2.87
C GLY A 227 10.65 -11.53 3.68
N ILE A 228 10.60 -11.70 5.01
CA ILE A 228 9.68 -10.98 5.90
C ILE A 228 10.41 -10.27 7.03
N THR A 229 9.81 -9.22 7.61
CA THR A 229 10.37 -8.55 8.78
C THR A 229 9.31 -7.83 9.62
N ASN A 230 9.46 -7.82 10.95
CA ASN A 230 8.68 -6.92 11.80
C ASN A 230 9.20 -5.49 11.60
N GLY A 231 8.30 -4.52 11.42
CA GLY A 231 8.68 -3.14 11.08
C GLY A 231 9.63 -2.51 12.09
N ALA A 232 9.30 -2.58 13.38
CA ALA A 232 10.14 -2.06 14.46
C ALA A 232 11.50 -2.77 14.59
N ALA A 233 11.58 -4.07 14.28
CA ALA A 233 12.85 -4.78 14.25
C ALA A 233 13.75 -4.31 13.10
N TRP A 234 13.17 -3.90 11.96
CA TRP A 234 13.95 -3.38 10.84
C TRP A 234 14.43 -1.94 11.12
N TYR A 235 13.51 -1.03 11.42
CA TYR A 235 13.81 0.30 11.92
C TYR A 235 12.57 0.86 12.65
N PRO A 236 12.67 1.23 13.94
CA PRO A 236 11.58 1.90 14.65
C PRO A 236 11.44 3.39 14.28
#